data_AF-A0A7Y5SMI3-F1
#
_entry.id   AF-A0A7Y5SMI3-F1
#
_cell.length_a   1.000
_cell.length_b   1.000
_cell.length_c   1.000
_cell.angle_alpha   90.00
_cell.angle_beta   90.00
_cell.angle_gamma   90.00
#
_symmetry.space_group_name_H-M   'P 1'
#
loop_
_entity.id
_entity.type
_entity.pdbx_description
1 polymer ?
#
loop_
_entity_poly.entity_id
_entity_poly.type
_entity_poly.pdbx_seq_one_letter_code
_entity_poly.pdbx_strand_id
1 'polypeptide(L)'
;MYGKIRLSLLAGLFTVFPALAADDHGTVAFPIERLQLDWMRQDAGRLDVSACFVRTDSCELERQMVRKVLDEVKSRKAPPATVEACARELASLVESNTPGANPAWRRLYFQLCQTRRKLRLQIVSRFADRYIYAKHCQLSNQPSFASTAFLSDSVYKDRMGDWKMGSELCLLTVAADGQVTSETLLRQPEGIIRDPCISFAGTQIAFSMRTSEHTDDYHLYVLQWPDRSVQQITFGPGTADVKPCWLPEGDIIFASTRCDISVPCWSSDATNLYRCDGQGRYLRRLGYDQAHTLYPQLLHDGRIVYTRWEYNDRVSGKVHKLFVMNPDGTAQIEFYGNNSHTPRSIIHARPIPGSQRVLVIGSGHHTDQSGKLMRLDRSKGTQEDQGLEYVAPVRPFEPNVGST
;
A
#
# COMPACT_ATOMS: atom_id res chain seq x y z
N MET A 1 -29.36 -53.25 33.37
CA MET A 1 -28.54 -53.84 32.29
C MET A 1 -27.66 -52.74 31.71
N TYR A 2 -26.43 -52.62 32.23
CA TYR A 2 -25.42 -51.67 31.76
C TYR A 2 -24.39 -52.45 30.91
N GLY A 3 -24.34 -52.16 29.61
CA GLY A 3 -23.37 -52.73 28.67
C GLY A 3 -22.17 -51.81 28.48
N LYS A 4 -21.01 -52.25 28.96
CA LYS A 4 -19.70 -51.60 28.80
C LYS A 4 -19.17 -51.83 27.38
N ILE A 5 -18.77 -50.77 26.68
CA ILE A 5 -17.85 -50.85 25.53
C ILE A 5 -16.48 -50.37 26.00
N ARG A 6 -15.49 -51.25 25.86
CA ARG A 6 -14.06 -51.01 26.09
C ARG A 6 -13.49 -50.24 24.90
N LEU A 7 -12.71 -49.20 25.17
CA LEU A 7 -11.73 -48.68 24.21
C LEU A 7 -10.35 -48.73 24.86
N SER A 8 -9.46 -49.46 24.20
CA SER A 8 -8.11 -49.81 24.64
C SER A 8 -7.16 -48.61 24.47
N LEU A 9 -6.43 -48.24 25.53
CA LEU A 9 -5.27 -47.35 25.43
C LEU A 9 -4.10 -48.11 24.79
N LEU A 10 -3.55 -47.57 23.70
CA LEU A 10 -2.22 -47.88 23.20
C LEU A 10 -1.33 -46.65 23.44
N ALA A 11 -0.47 -46.78 24.45
CA ALA A 11 0.57 -45.80 24.77
C ALA A 11 1.71 -45.92 23.76
N GLY A 12 1.90 -44.90 22.93
CA GLY A 12 3.09 -44.71 22.11
C GLY A 12 4.00 -43.67 22.75
N LEU A 13 5.20 -44.08 23.18
CA LEU A 13 6.27 -43.17 23.57
C LEU A 13 6.65 -42.28 22.37
N PHE A 14 6.37 -40.98 22.45
CA PHE A 14 7.03 -39.98 21.63
C PHE A 14 8.11 -39.30 22.46
N THR A 15 9.36 -39.55 22.07
CA THR A 15 10.52 -38.80 22.52
C THR A 15 10.38 -37.34 22.08
N VAL A 16 10.19 -36.46 23.06
CA VAL A 16 10.16 -35.01 22.86
C VAL A 16 11.59 -34.54 22.59
N PHE A 17 11.90 -34.26 21.33
CA PHE A 17 13.01 -33.37 20.99
C PHE A 17 12.58 -31.94 21.35
N PRO A 18 13.37 -31.18 22.12
CA PRO A 18 13.04 -29.77 22.36
C PRO A 18 13.19 -29.03 21.02
N ALA A 19 12.07 -28.48 20.55
CA ALA A 19 12.06 -27.55 19.45
C ALA A 19 12.84 -26.29 19.87
N LEU A 20 14.08 -26.17 19.39
CA LEU A 20 14.75 -24.89 19.29
C LEU A 20 14.12 -24.13 18.10
N ALA A 21 12.90 -23.64 18.30
CA ALA A 21 12.34 -22.57 17.50
C ALA A 21 12.58 -21.27 18.27
N ALA A 22 13.76 -20.69 18.07
CA ALA A 22 13.90 -19.25 18.28
C ALA A 22 13.07 -18.59 17.18
N ASP A 23 11.98 -17.92 17.55
CA ASP A 23 11.18 -17.10 16.66
C ASP A 23 12.07 -15.99 16.09
N ASP A 24 12.62 -16.20 14.90
CA ASP A 24 13.36 -15.21 14.12
C ASP A 24 12.39 -14.25 13.39
N HIS A 25 11.38 -13.78 14.13
CA HIS A 25 10.38 -12.85 13.64
C HIS A 25 10.99 -11.45 13.50
N GLY A 26 11.59 -11.19 12.34
CA GLY A 26 11.46 -9.88 11.68
C GLY A 26 12.63 -8.90 11.73
N THR A 27 13.89 -9.37 11.81
CA THR A 27 15.05 -8.47 11.65
C THR A 27 15.46 -8.26 10.19
N VAL A 28 15.15 -9.21 9.29
CA VAL A 28 15.43 -9.08 7.85
C VAL A 28 14.15 -8.66 7.13
N ALA A 29 14.03 -7.36 6.84
CA ALA A 29 12.85 -6.76 6.22
C ALA A 29 12.35 -7.47 4.95
N PHE A 30 13.26 -8.15 4.23
CA PHE A 30 12.97 -8.98 3.07
C PHE A 30 14.03 -10.08 2.95
N PRO A 31 13.70 -11.39 3.05
CA PRO A 31 14.67 -12.45 2.80
C PRO A 31 15.25 -12.29 1.39
N ILE A 32 16.57 -12.37 1.25
CA ILE A 32 17.29 -12.16 0.00
C ILE A 32 16.76 -13.10 -1.11
N GLU A 33 16.28 -14.27 -0.73
CA GLU A 33 15.66 -15.29 -1.57
C GLU A 33 14.42 -14.76 -2.28
N ARG A 34 13.57 -14.00 -1.57
CA ARG A 34 12.36 -13.40 -2.17
C ARG A 34 12.74 -12.34 -3.20
N LEU A 35 13.76 -11.53 -2.90
CA LEU A 35 14.26 -10.52 -3.83
C LEU A 35 14.86 -11.16 -5.09
N GLN A 36 15.64 -12.24 -4.92
CA GLN A 36 16.20 -13.01 -6.02
C GLN A 36 15.10 -13.63 -6.90
N LEU A 37 14.05 -14.18 -6.28
CA LEU A 37 12.89 -14.74 -6.97
C LEU A 37 12.16 -13.67 -7.81
N ASP A 38 11.92 -12.49 -7.25
CA ASP A 38 11.24 -11.40 -7.95
C ASP A 38 12.07 -10.88 -9.13
N TRP A 39 13.40 -10.78 -8.98
CA TRP A 39 14.28 -10.46 -10.09
C TRP A 39 14.18 -11.50 -11.20
N MET A 40 14.30 -12.80 -10.87
CA MET A 40 14.18 -13.87 -11.87
C MET A 40 12.84 -13.81 -12.61
N ARG A 41 11.72 -13.60 -11.90
CA ARG A 41 10.40 -13.46 -12.54
C ARG A 41 10.34 -12.28 -13.50
N GLN A 42 10.89 -11.13 -13.08
CA GLN A 42 10.98 -9.92 -13.90
C GLN A 42 11.78 -10.16 -15.18
N ASP A 43 12.92 -10.84 -15.09
CA ASP A 43 13.86 -10.92 -16.20
C ASP A 43 13.62 -12.11 -17.11
N ALA A 44 13.15 -13.24 -16.58
CA ALA A 44 12.70 -14.40 -17.33
C ALA A 44 11.33 -14.19 -18.00
N GLY A 45 10.58 -13.16 -17.57
CA GLY A 45 9.28 -12.80 -18.13
C GLY A 45 8.17 -13.81 -17.82
N ARG A 46 8.29 -14.54 -16.70
CA ARG A 46 7.39 -15.64 -16.31
C ARG A 46 7.35 -15.80 -14.79
N LEU A 47 6.24 -16.32 -14.26
CA LEU A 47 6.08 -16.54 -12.82
C LEU A 47 6.84 -17.77 -12.31
N ASP A 48 6.87 -18.83 -13.11
CA ASP A 48 7.66 -20.04 -12.85
C ASP A 48 9.08 -19.85 -13.34
N VAL A 49 10.03 -19.89 -12.41
CA VAL A 49 11.47 -19.68 -12.65
C VAL A 49 12.29 -20.94 -12.35
N SER A 50 11.65 -22.09 -12.18
CA SER A 50 12.31 -23.38 -11.90
C SER A 50 13.35 -23.77 -12.96
N ALA A 51 13.21 -23.26 -14.18
CA ALA A 51 14.14 -23.46 -15.28
C ALA A 51 15.42 -22.59 -15.23
N CYS A 52 15.53 -21.63 -14.30
CA CYS A 52 16.70 -20.76 -14.19
C CYS A 52 17.87 -21.48 -13.51
N PHE A 53 19.05 -21.44 -14.13
CA PHE A 53 20.32 -21.96 -13.61
C PHE A 53 20.33 -23.47 -13.36
N VAL A 54 19.57 -24.26 -14.14
CA VAL A 54 19.49 -25.73 -13.99
C VAL A 54 19.91 -26.52 -15.23
N ARG A 55 19.92 -25.90 -16.42
CA ARG A 55 20.19 -26.61 -17.67
C ARG A 55 21.67 -26.94 -17.85
N THR A 56 21.99 -28.21 -18.08
CA THR A 56 23.35 -28.69 -18.34
C THR A 56 23.72 -28.72 -19.82
N ASP A 57 22.73 -28.50 -20.70
CA ASP A 57 22.82 -28.63 -22.15
C ASP A 57 22.63 -27.28 -22.90
N SER A 58 22.21 -26.23 -22.20
CA SER A 58 21.91 -24.91 -22.78
C SER A 58 22.11 -23.79 -21.75
N CYS A 59 22.29 -22.56 -22.24
CA CYS A 59 22.36 -21.33 -21.44
C CYS A 59 21.49 -20.20 -22.00
N GLU A 60 20.54 -20.49 -22.89
CA GLU A 60 19.76 -19.46 -23.61
C GLU A 60 18.98 -18.54 -22.67
N LEU A 61 18.36 -19.11 -21.63
CA LEU A 61 17.59 -18.36 -20.65
C LEU A 61 18.49 -17.45 -19.81
N GLU A 62 19.59 -17.98 -19.28
CA GLU A 62 20.55 -17.23 -18.47
C GLU A 62 21.20 -16.11 -19.29
N ARG A 63 21.58 -16.41 -20.54
CA ARG A 63 22.11 -15.42 -21.49
C ARG A 63 21.11 -14.31 -21.74
N GLN A 64 19.84 -14.63 -21.98
CA GLN A 64 18.78 -13.63 -22.18
C GLN A 64 18.60 -12.75 -20.95
N MET A 65 18.50 -13.36 -19.77
CA MET A 65 18.32 -12.66 -18.50
C MET A 65 19.50 -11.73 -18.19
N VAL A 66 20.73 -12.24 -18.25
CA VAL A 66 21.93 -11.44 -17.98
C VAL A 66 22.06 -10.29 -18.96
N ARG A 67 21.82 -10.52 -20.27
CA ARG A 67 21.90 -9.48 -21.29
C ARG A 67 20.86 -8.37 -21.05
N LYS A 68 19.62 -8.75 -20.74
CA LYS A 68 18.54 -7.81 -20.39
C LYS A 68 18.92 -6.92 -19.21
N VAL A 69 19.44 -7.50 -18.12
CA VAL A 69 19.84 -6.72 -16.94
C VAL A 69 21.05 -5.85 -17.23
N LEU A 70 22.04 -6.35 -17.98
CA LEU A 70 23.21 -5.58 -18.40
C LEU A 70 22.83 -4.35 -19.24
N ASP A 71 21.92 -4.51 -20.20
CA ASP A 71 21.40 -3.41 -21.02
C ASP A 71 20.65 -2.37 -20.17
N GLU A 72 19.88 -2.81 -19.17
CA GLU A 72 19.22 -1.89 -18.24
C GLU A 72 20.23 -1.14 -17.35
N VAL A 73 21.23 -1.84 -16.81
CA VAL A 73 22.29 -1.25 -16.00
C VAL A 73 23.07 -0.21 -16.82
N LYS A 74 23.36 -0.50 -18.09
CA LYS A 74 23.99 0.43 -19.03
C LYS A 74 23.11 1.65 -19.31
N SER A 75 21.83 1.47 -19.61
CA SER A 75 20.92 2.59 -19.89
C SER A 75 20.72 3.52 -18.67
N ARG A 76 20.88 2.97 -17.46
CA ARG A 76 20.89 3.72 -16.19
C ARG A 76 22.23 4.35 -15.82
N LYS A 77 23.22 4.35 -16.73
CA LYS A 77 24.54 4.99 -16.55
C LYS A 77 25.31 4.45 -15.33
N ALA A 78 25.31 3.14 -15.15
CA ALA A 78 26.20 2.50 -14.18
C ALA A 78 27.68 2.82 -14.44
N PRO A 79 28.57 2.71 -13.44
CA PRO A 79 30.00 2.96 -13.62
C PRO A 79 30.58 2.15 -14.80
N PRO A 80 31.34 2.77 -15.72
CA PRO A 80 31.87 2.09 -16.90
C PRO A 80 32.65 0.83 -16.58
N ALA A 81 33.50 0.88 -15.54
CA ALA A 81 34.28 -0.27 -15.08
C ALA A 81 33.40 -1.47 -14.68
N THR A 82 32.24 -1.23 -14.04
CA THR A 82 31.29 -2.30 -13.68
C THR A 82 30.66 -2.90 -14.93
N VAL A 83 30.22 -2.05 -15.88
CA VAL A 83 29.60 -2.50 -17.12
C VAL A 83 30.58 -3.32 -17.96
N GLU A 84 31.82 -2.84 -18.11
CA GLU A 84 32.88 -3.51 -18.86
C GLU A 84 33.28 -4.85 -18.24
N ALA A 85 33.42 -4.91 -16.91
CA ALA A 85 33.74 -6.16 -16.21
C ALA A 85 32.64 -7.22 -16.41
N CYS A 86 31.37 -6.87 -16.20
CA CYS A 86 30.25 -7.78 -16.41
C CYS A 86 30.07 -8.17 -17.89
N ALA A 87 30.33 -7.24 -18.83
CA ALA A 87 30.27 -7.54 -20.26
C ALA A 87 31.37 -8.52 -20.69
N ARG A 88 32.60 -8.39 -20.16
CA ARG A 88 33.69 -9.35 -20.39
C ARG A 88 33.36 -10.73 -19.82
N GLU A 89 32.80 -10.78 -18.62
CA GLU A 89 32.38 -12.07 -18.00
C GLU A 89 31.26 -12.73 -18.82
N LEU A 90 30.26 -11.97 -19.26
CA LEU A 90 29.21 -12.46 -20.16
C LEU A 90 29.82 -13.01 -21.47
N ALA A 91 30.74 -12.27 -22.10
CA ALA A 91 31.40 -12.73 -23.32
C ALA A 91 32.15 -14.04 -23.11
N SER A 92 32.94 -14.14 -22.04
CA SER A 92 33.68 -15.35 -21.68
C SER A 92 32.78 -16.57 -21.45
N LEU A 93 31.65 -16.40 -20.76
CA LEU A 93 30.68 -17.49 -20.54
C LEU A 93 30.05 -17.98 -21.84
N VAL A 94 29.72 -17.05 -22.74
CA VAL A 94 29.13 -17.35 -24.05
C VAL A 94 30.15 -18.02 -24.97
N GLU A 95 31.39 -17.52 -25.05
CA GLU A 95 32.47 -18.07 -25.87
C GLU A 95 32.86 -19.48 -25.43
N SER A 96 32.87 -19.74 -24.13
CA SER A 96 33.17 -21.06 -23.57
C SER A 96 32.00 -22.05 -23.64
N ASN A 97 30.87 -21.64 -24.24
CA ASN A 97 29.61 -22.40 -24.26
C ASN A 97 29.23 -22.95 -22.88
N THR A 98 29.37 -22.11 -21.84
CA THR A 98 29.20 -22.52 -20.45
C THR A 98 27.73 -22.88 -20.19
N PRO A 99 27.41 -24.10 -19.72
CA PRO A 99 26.03 -24.51 -19.44
C PRO A 99 25.33 -23.59 -18.42
N GLY A 100 24.02 -23.40 -18.54
CA GLY A 100 23.21 -22.54 -17.66
C GLY A 100 23.28 -22.95 -16.18
N ALA A 101 23.45 -24.24 -15.89
CA ALA A 101 23.65 -24.79 -14.56
C ALA A 101 24.97 -24.35 -13.89
N ASN A 102 25.91 -23.78 -14.65
CA ASN A 102 27.16 -23.29 -14.08
C ASN A 102 26.89 -22.12 -13.12
N PRO A 103 27.41 -22.17 -11.87
CA PRO A 103 27.20 -21.12 -10.88
C PRO A 103 27.63 -19.71 -11.31
N ALA A 104 28.52 -19.58 -12.30
CA ALA A 104 28.96 -18.30 -12.84
C ALA A 104 27.81 -17.47 -13.44
N TRP A 105 26.85 -18.11 -14.12
CA TRP A 105 25.65 -17.44 -14.63
C TRP A 105 24.83 -16.82 -13.51
N ARG A 106 24.58 -17.61 -12.45
CA ARG A 106 23.82 -17.17 -11.27
C ARG A 106 24.51 -16.00 -10.56
N ARG A 107 25.82 -16.10 -10.37
CA ARG A 107 26.65 -15.04 -9.76
C ARG A 107 26.57 -13.74 -10.56
N LEU A 108 26.89 -13.79 -11.86
CA LEU A 108 26.87 -12.62 -12.74
C LEU A 108 25.49 -11.97 -12.79
N TYR A 109 24.45 -12.77 -12.93
CA TYR A 109 23.06 -12.29 -12.94
C TYR A 109 22.69 -11.54 -11.67
N PHE A 110 22.96 -12.11 -10.49
CA PHE A 110 22.61 -11.46 -9.23
C PHE A 110 23.48 -10.23 -8.91
N GLN A 111 24.75 -10.23 -9.31
CA GLN A 111 25.61 -9.04 -9.22
C GLN A 111 25.04 -7.88 -10.07
N LEU A 112 24.61 -8.16 -11.30
CA LEU A 112 23.96 -7.16 -12.16
C LEU A 112 22.61 -6.71 -11.58
N CYS A 113 21.82 -7.62 -11.00
CA CYS A 113 20.56 -7.28 -10.35
C CYS A 113 20.75 -6.38 -9.12
N GLN A 114 21.79 -6.62 -8.32
CA GLN A 114 22.17 -5.74 -7.20
C GLN A 114 22.56 -4.35 -7.70
N THR A 115 23.38 -4.27 -8.76
CA THR A 115 23.75 -3.00 -9.39
C THR A 115 22.51 -2.25 -9.89
N ARG A 116 21.61 -2.95 -10.61
CA ARG A 116 20.33 -2.40 -11.07
C ARG A 116 19.49 -1.89 -9.91
N ARG A 117 19.36 -2.66 -8.81
CA ARG A 117 18.60 -2.26 -7.63
C ARG A 117 19.17 -0.99 -7.01
N LYS A 118 20.49 -0.91 -6.82
CA LYS A 118 21.17 0.29 -6.31
C LYS A 118 20.83 1.51 -7.16
N LEU A 119 20.95 1.41 -8.48
CA LEU A 119 20.63 2.51 -9.41
C LEU A 119 19.15 2.91 -9.38
N ARG A 120 18.22 1.95 -9.23
CA ARG A 120 16.78 2.24 -9.11
C ARG A 120 16.47 2.96 -7.78
N LEU A 121 17.06 2.51 -6.67
CA LEU A 121 16.82 3.07 -5.35
C LEU A 121 17.44 4.46 -5.17
N GLN A 122 18.49 4.81 -5.93
CA GLN A 122 19.03 6.19 -5.96
C GLN A 122 18.01 7.24 -6.38
N ILE A 123 16.98 6.88 -7.17
CA ILE A 123 15.91 7.81 -7.53
C ILE A 123 15.00 8.06 -6.33
N VAL A 124 14.67 6.99 -5.59
CA VAL A 124 13.83 7.01 -4.40
C VAL A 124 14.51 7.81 -3.28
N SER A 125 15.81 7.60 -3.08
CA SER A 125 16.60 8.30 -2.06
C SER A 125 16.76 9.81 -2.31
N ARG A 126 16.43 10.32 -3.50
CA ARG A 126 16.39 11.79 -3.75
C ARG A 126 15.19 12.46 -3.08
N PHE A 127 14.14 11.71 -2.77
CA PHE A 127 12.93 12.24 -2.14
C PHE A 127 12.97 12.03 -0.62
N ALA A 128 13.30 10.82 -0.19
CA ALA A 128 13.51 10.48 1.22
C ALA A 128 14.40 9.25 1.34
N ASP A 129 15.20 9.20 2.40
CA ASP A 129 15.95 8.01 2.82
C ASP A 129 15.16 7.11 3.79
N ARG A 130 14.14 7.69 4.44
CA ARG A 130 13.32 7.05 5.46
C ARG A 130 11.84 7.12 5.14
N TYR A 131 11.13 6.01 5.37
CA TYR A 131 9.72 5.84 5.03
C TYR A 131 8.97 5.22 6.19
N ILE A 132 7.83 5.80 6.56
CA ILE A 132 6.92 5.23 7.56
C ILE A 132 5.86 4.42 6.83
N TYR A 133 5.60 3.20 7.30
CA TYR A 133 4.53 2.37 6.79
C TYR A 133 3.89 1.54 7.90
N ALA A 134 2.63 1.16 7.71
CA ALA A 134 1.96 0.21 8.57
C ALA A 134 1.94 -1.17 7.90
N LYS A 135 2.15 -2.22 8.68
CA LYS A 135 2.04 -3.61 8.26
C LYS A 135 0.89 -4.24 9.01
N HIS A 136 -0.13 -4.67 8.28
CA HIS A 136 -1.34 -5.29 8.80
C HIS A 136 -1.96 -6.18 7.70
N CYS A 137 -3.04 -6.90 8.03
CA CYS A 137 -3.83 -7.65 7.04
C CYS A 137 -4.42 -6.73 5.96
N GLN A 138 -4.88 -7.28 4.85
CA GLN A 138 -5.60 -6.47 3.87
C GLN A 138 -6.94 -6.05 4.46
N LEU A 139 -7.17 -4.74 4.55
CA LEU A 139 -8.42 -4.16 5.06
C LEU A 139 -9.46 -4.18 3.95
N SER A 140 -9.90 -5.38 3.59
CA SER A 140 -10.93 -5.64 2.57
C SER A 140 -12.27 -5.96 3.24
N ASN A 141 -13.34 -5.41 2.68
CA ASN A 141 -14.71 -5.63 3.14
C ASN A 141 -15.63 -5.80 1.94
N GLN A 142 -16.65 -6.64 2.08
CA GLN A 142 -17.82 -6.59 1.20
C GLN A 142 -18.86 -5.61 1.78
N PRO A 143 -19.57 -4.85 0.93
CA PRO A 143 -19.55 -4.91 -0.53
C PRO A 143 -18.61 -3.89 -1.18
N SER A 144 -17.82 -3.09 -0.46
CA SER A 144 -17.09 -1.96 -1.08
C SER A 144 -15.78 -1.56 -0.40
N PHE A 145 -14.88 -0.95 -1.18
CA PHE A 145 -13.60 -0.39 -0.76
C PHE A 145 -13.76 0.69 0.33
N ALA A 146 -14.95 1.27 0.46
CA ALA A 146 -15.25 2.36 1.38
C ALA A 146 -15.35 1.89 2.83
N SER A 147 -15.91 0.70 3.06
CA SER A 147 -16.36 0.20 4.36
C SER A 147 -15.21 -0.42 5.16
N THR A 148 -14.18 0.38 5.46
CA THR A 148 -12.99 -0.06 6.21
C THR A 148 -12.93 0.49 7.64
N ALA A 149 -13.98 1.18 8.10
CA ALA A 149 -14.07 1.70 9.46
C ALA A 149 -14.27 0.57 10.49
N PHE A 150 -14.96 -0.52 10.10
CA PHE A 150 -15.16 -1.75 10.88
C PHE A 150 -15.59 -1.49 12.32
N LEU A 151 -16.71 -0.81 12.55
CA LEU A 151 -17.16 -0.57 13.91
C LEU A 151 -17.34 -1.89 14.69
N SER A 152 -16.99 -1.85 15.97
CA SER A 152 -17.06 -2.97 16.90
C SER A 152 -18.49 -3.47 17.10
N ASP A 153 -19.48 -2.60 16.93
CA ASP A 153 -20.92 -2.86 16.98
C ASP A 153 -21.61 -2.84 15.61
N SER A 154 -20.86 -2.74 14.50
CA SER A 154 -21.43 -2.72 13.16
C SER A 154 -22.29 -3.97 12.90
N VAL A 155 -23.49 -3.75 12.33
CA VAL A 155 -24.47 -4.81 12.06
C VAL A 155 -23.96 -5.79 10.99
N TYR A 156 -23.14 -5.32 10.05
CA TYR A 156 -22.52 -6.12 8.99
C TYR A 156 -21.00 -6.08 9.07
N LYS A 157 -20.37 -7.26 9.14
CA LYS A 157 -18.91 -7.42 9.26
C LYS A 157 -18.37 -8.41 8.21
N ASP A 158 -18.62 -8.17 6.94
CA ASP A 158 -18.21 -9.05 5.83
C ASP A 158 -16.73 -8.88 5.46
N ARG A 159 -15.86 -9.19 6.42
CA ARG A 159 -14.41 -9.19 6.25
C ARG A 159 -14.00 -10.36 5.37
N MET A 160 -13.08 -10.13 4.42
CA MET A 160 -12.56 -11.23 3.60
C MET A 160 -11.46 -12.01 4.33
N GLY A 161 -11.18 -13.22 3.83
CA GLY A 161 -10.54 -14.31 4.57
C GLY A 161 -9.11 -14.12 5.07
N ASP A 162 -8.44 -12.99 4.80
CA ASP A 162 -7.13 -12.67 5.38
C ASP A 162 -7.22 -11.73 6.60
N TRP A 163 -8.43 -11.31 6.99
CA TRP A 163 -8.65 -10.50 8.18
C TRP A 163 -8.08 -11.16 9.43
N LYS A 164 -7.19 -10.45 10.11
CA LYS A 164 -6.64 -10.82 11.41
C LYS A 164 -6.10 -9.60 12.13
N MET A 165 -6.14 -9.65 13.45
CA MET A 165 -5.41 -8.73 14.31
C MET A 165 -3.90 -8.96 14.19
N GLY A 166 -3.14 -7.98 14.67
CA GLY A 166 -1.69 -7.99 14.60
C GLY A 166 -1.20 -7.01 13.54
N SER A 167 -0.55 -5.95 14.01
CA SER A 167 -0.02 -4.90 13.16
C SER A 167 1.24 -4.27 13.72
N GLU A 168 1.99 -3.62 12.84
CA GLU A 168 3.24 -2.93 13.16
C GLU A 168 3.24 -1.56 12.46
N LEU A 169 3.66 -0.51 13.18
CA LEU A 169 4.16 0.73 12.57
C LEU A 169 5.66 0.58 12.39
N CYS A 170 6.16 0.77 11.17
CA CYS A 170 7.54 0.49 10.81
C CYS A 170 8.22 1.70 10.16
N LEU A 171 9.54 1.80 10.36
CA LEU A 171 10.45 2.71 9.69
C LEU A 171 11.33 1.92 8.72
N LEU A 172 11.17 2.16 7.43
CA LEU A 172 12.04 1.63 6.39
C LEU A 172 13.14 2.64 6.07
N THR A 173 14.40 2.21 6.06
CA THR A 173 15.54 3.04 5.65
C THR A 173 16.15 2.48 4.37
N VAL A 174 16.39 3.34 3.39
CA VAL A 174 17.09 3.03 2.14
C VAL A 174 18.47 3.66 2.17
N ALA A 175 19.50 2.84 2.33
CA ALA A 175 20.89 3.28 2.31
C ALA A 175 21.37 3.62 0.89
N ALA A 176 22.43 4.44 0.80
CA ALA A 176 23.00 4.89 -0.48
C ALA A 176 23.56 3.75 -1.35
N ASP A 177 23.89 2.61 -0.75
CA ASP A 177 24.33 1.40 -1.45
C ASP A 177 23.17 0.51 -1.95
N GLY A 178 21.92 0.88 -1.64
CA GLY A 178 20.72 0.15 -2.01
C GLY A 178 20.28 -0.91 -0.99
N GLN A 179 20.95 -1.02 0.15
CA GLN A 179 20.44 -1.80 1.28
C GLN A 179 19.17 -1.19 1.84
N VAL A 180 18.24 -2.04 2.25
CA VAL A 180 16.96 -1.65 2.83
C VAL A 180 16.80 -2.34 4.16
N THR A 181 16.67 -1.56 5.23
CA THR A 181 16.39 -2.05 6.58
C THR A 181 14.98 -1.63 6.99
N SER A 182 14.37 -2.37 7.91
CA SER A 182 13.10 -2.00 8.51
C SER A 182 13.18 -2.17 10.01
N GLU A 183 12.73 -1.16 10.74
CA GLU A 183 12.63 -1.13 12.19
C GLU A 183 11.14 -1.07 12.59
N THR A 184 10.74 -1.85 13.59
CA THR A 184 9.39 -1.70 14.17
C THR A 184 9.42 -0.58 15.22
N LEU A 185 8.60 0.45 15.00
CA LEU A 185 8.42 1.57 15.93
C LEU A 185 7.36 1.29 16.99
N LEU A 186 6.27 0.63 16.59
CA LEU A 186 5.18 0.25 17.47
C LEU A 186 4.59 -1.08 17.00
N ARG A 187 4.34 -2.01 17.93
CA ARG A 187 3.69 -3.29 17.67
C ARG A 187 2.33 -3.29 18.37
N GLN A 188 1.30 -3.74 17.67
CA GLN A 188 -0.03 -3.92 18.23
C GLN A 188 -0.56 -5.32 17.87
N PRO A 189 -0.31 -6.35 18.72
CA PRO A 189 -0.62 -7.74 18.40
C PRO A 189 -2.12 -8.06 18.38
N GLU A 190 -2.92 -7.38 19.19
CA GLU A 190 -4.37 -7.62 19.33
C GLU A 190 -5.22 -6.62 18.54
N GLY A 191 -4.56 -5.70 17.83
CA GLY A 191 -5.21 -4.61 17.13
C GLY A 191 -4.61 -4.31 15.77
N ILE A 192 -5.04 -3.19 15.19
CA ILE A 192 -4.62 -2.75 13.85
C ILE A 192 -4.19 -1.29 13.91
N ILE A 193 -2.94 -1.02 13.50
CA ILE A 193 -2.41 0.28 13.15
C ILE A 193 -2.55 0.46 11.64
N ARG A 194 -3.00 1.62 11.18
CA ARG A 194 -3.16 1.94 9.75
C ARG A 194 -3.00 3.43 9.47
N ASP A 195 -2.88 3.74 8.18
CA ASP A 195 -2.90 5.09 7.63
C ASP A 195 -1.93 6.10 8.30
N PRO A 196 -0.62 5.79 8.45
CA PRO A 196 0.32 6.74 9.03
C PRO A 196 0.49 7.97 8.14
N CYS A 197 0.55 9.14 8.76
CA CYS A 197 0.72 10.45 8.15
C CYS A 197 1.72 11.28 8.95
N ILE A 198 2.76 11.78 8.27
CA ILE A 198 3.82 12.58 8.89
C ILE A 198 3.44 14.06 8.86
N SER A 199 3.63 14.76 9.96
CA SER A 199 3.46 16.22 10.05
C SER A 199 4.47 16.96 9.17
N PHE A 200 4.15 18.20 8.79
CA PHE A 200 5.03 19.04 7.96
C PHE A 200 6.40 19.30 8.60
N ALA A 201 6.46 19.40 9.93
CA ALA A 201 7.70 19.57 10.67
C ALA A 201 8.55 18.28 10.75
N GLY A 202 7.99 17.11 10.40
CA GLY A 202 8.67 15.83 10.50
C GLY A 202 8.91 15.34 11.93
N THR A 203 8.27 15.96 12.92
CA THR A 203 8.42 15.65 14.36
C THR A 203 7.27 14.83 14.94
N GLN A 204 6.19 14.66 14.18
CA GLN A 204 4.99 13.95 14.61
C GLN A 204 4.46 13.04 13.51
N ILE A 205 3.98 11.86 13.90
CA ILE A 205 3.36 10.87 13.02
C ILE A 205 1.97 10.58 13.57
N ALA A 206 0.93 11.02 12.86
CA ALA A 206 -0.45 10.64 13.16
C ALA A 206 -0.76 9.30 12.51
N PHE A 207 -1.54 8.45 13.16
CA PHE A 207 -2.01 7.18 12.62
C PHE A 207 -3.33 6.79 13.27
N SER A 208 -4.04 5.85 12.65
CA SER A 208 -5.27 5.30 13.22
C SER A 208 -4.95 3.94 13.84
N MET A 209 -5.42 3.71 15.06
CA MET A 209 -5.22 2.43 15.73
C MET A 209 -6.48 2.01 16.46
N ARG A 210 -6.77 0.71 16.39
CA ARG A 210 -7.62 0.00 17.35
C ARG A 210 -6.76 -0.99 18.12
N THR A 211 -7.07 -1.22 19.37
CA THR A 211 -6.33 -2.11 20.27
C THR A 211 -6.93 -3.50 20.38
N SER A 212 -8.20 -3.64 20.00
CA SER A 212 -8.98 -4.88 20.06
C SER A 212 -9.94 -4.96 18.88
N GLU A 213 -10.32 -6.18 18.51
CA GLU A 213 -11.32 -6.41 17.48
C GLU A 213 -12.74 -6.10 17.96
N HIS A 214 -13.04 -6.42 19.22
CA HIS A 214 -14.42 -6.52 19.72
C HIS A 214 -14.77 -5.46 20.76
N THR A 215 -13.76 -4.87 21.39
CA THR A 215 -13.95 -3.94 22.52
C THR A 215 -13.40 -2.55 22.22
N ASP A 216 -12.93 -2.31 21.01
CA ASP A 216 -12.32 -1.04 20.61
C ASP A 216 -12.56 -0.75 19.12
N ASP A 217 -12.57 0.54 18.80
CA ASP A 217 -12.71 1.08 17.46
C ASP A 217 -11.46 1.85 17.05
N TYR A 218 -11.38 2.31 15.80
CA TYR A 218 -10.22 3.10 15.40
C TYR A 218 -10.26 4.49 16.06
N HIS A 219 -9.17 4.86 16.72
CA HIS A 219 -8.93 6.22 17.17
C HIS A 219 -7.63 6.76 16.59
N LEU A 220 -7.49 8.08 16.58
CA LEU A 220 -6.25 8.72 16.16
C LEU A 220 -5.25 8.73 17.31
N TYR A 221 -4.02 8.40 16.98
CA TYR A 221 -2.85 8.48 17.83
C TYR A 221 -1.78 9.33 17.16
N VAL A 222 -0.96 9.99 17.96
CA VAL A 222 0.22 10.72 17.52
C VAL A 222 1.45 10.11 18.20
N LEU A 223 2.40 9.67 17.38
CA LEU A 223 3.75 9.34 17.81
C LEU A 223 4.63 10.60 17.66
N GLN A 224 5.29 10.99 18.74
CA GLN A 224 6.29 12.04 18.74
C GLN A 224 7.63 11.47 18.25
N TRP A 225 8.39 12.24 17.48
CA TRP A 225 9.68 11.85 16.92
C TRP A 225 10.77 12.86 17.31
N PRO A 226 11.95 12.42 17.79
CA PRO A 226 12.45 11.04 17.83
C PRO A 226 12.27 10.31 19.19
N ASP A 227 11.58 10.90 20.16
CA ASP A 227 11.35 10.34 21.50
C ASP A 227 10.46 9.09 21.50
N ARG A 228 9.64 8.90 20.45
CA ARG A 228 8.76 7.74 20.22
C ARG A 228 7.66 7.60 21.27
N SER A 229 7.32 8.68 21.98
CA SER A 229 6.14 8.67 22.84
C SER A 229 4.87 8.62 21.98
N VAL A 230 3.87 7.87 22.44
CA VAL A 230 2.60 7.67 21.71
C VAL A 230 1.46 8.18 22.57
N GLN A 231 0.61 9.02 22.00
CA GLN A 231 -0.56 9.60 22.66
C GLN A 231 -1.81 9.38 21.81
N GLN A 232 -2.89 8.87 22.42
CA GLN A 232 -4.23 8.88 21.82
C GLN A 232 -4.80 10.30 21.86
N ILE A 233 -5.36 10.76 20.75
CA ILE A 233 -5.91 12.13 20.64
C ILE A 233 -7.41 12.16 20.35
N THR A 234 -8.01 11.08 19.85
CA THR A 234 -9.48 11.00 19.71
C THR A 234 -10.06 9.85 20.51
N PHE A 235 -11.33 10.01 20.92
CA PHE A 235 -11.99 9.11 21.87
C PHE A 235 -13.49 9.05 21.59
N GLY A 236 -14.13 7.93 21.90
CA GLY A 236 -15.59 7.83 21.94
C GLY A 236 -16.09 6.45 21.51
N PRO A 237 -17.07 5.88 22.23
CA PRO A 237 -17.61 4.56 21.90
C PRO A 237 -18.35 4.59 20.55
N GLY A 238 -18.32 3.47 19.82
CA GLY A 238 -19.06 3.30 18.56
C GLY A 238 -18.61 4.26 17.45
N THR A 239 -17.37 4.75 17.51
CA THR A 239 -16.84 5.70 16.53
C THR A 239 -15.45 5.31 16.07
N ALA A 240 -15.24 5.33 14.75
CA ALA A 240 -13.97 5.03 14.12
C ALA A 240 -13.44 6.27 13.40
N ASP A 241 -12.30 6.77 13.86
CA ASP A 241 -11.54 7.87 13.28
C ASP A 241 -10.34 7.31 12.50
N VAL A 242 -10.34 7.49 11.18
CA VAL A 242 -9.39 6.87 10.24
C VAL A 242 -8.79 7.86 9.24
N LYS A 243 -7.67 7.48 8.61
CA LYS A 243 -7.07 8.20 7.47
C LYS A 243 -6.71 9.67 7.80
N PRO A 244 -5.87 9.93 8.82
CA PRO A 244 -5.46 11.28 9.17
C PRO A 244 -4.62 11.93 8.06
N CYS A 245 -4.77 13.24 7.92
CA CYS A 245 -3.96 14.11 7.08
C CYS A 245 -3.61 15.37 7.87
N TRP A 246 -2.31 15.60 8.09
CA TRP A 246 -1.83 16.84 8.68
C TRP A 246 -2.08 18.03 7.75
N LEU A 247 -2.37 19.18 8.36
CA LEU A 247 -2.36 20.49 7.74
C LEU A 247 -1.08 21.25 8.13
N PRO A 248 -0.65 22.25 7.35
CA PRO A 248 0.58 22.99 7.62
C PRO A 248 0.61 23.67 8.99
N GLU A 249 -0.55 24.09 9.51
CA GLU A 249 -0.70 24.76 10.81
C GLU A 249 -0.64 23.80 12.01
N GLY A 250 -0.59 22.49 11.80
CA GLY A 250 -0.59 21.49 12.88
C GLY A 250 -1.97 20.97 13.28
N ASP A 251 -3.01 21.27 12.50
CA ASP A 251 -4.31 20.61 12.59
C ASP A 251 -4.34 19.31 11.81
N ILE A 252 -5.31 18.45 12.10
CA ILE A 252 -5.51 17.15 11.44
C ILE A 252 -6.91 17.10 10.85
N ILE A 253 -7.00 16.77 9.55
CA ILE A 253 -8.25 16.36 8.90
C ILE A 253 -8.27 14.84 8.77
N PHE A 254 -9.42 14.21 9.03
CA PHE A 254 -9.55 12.76 9.00
C PHE A 254 -10.98 12.34 8.64
N ALA A 255 -11.16 11.07 8.29
CA ALA A 255 -12.48 10.49 8.06
C ALA A 255 -13.01 9.86 9.36
N SER A 256 -14.28 10.07 9.70
CA SER A 256 -14.88 9.55 10.92
C SER A 256 -16.30 9.07 10.72
N THR A 257 -16.69 8.00 11.44
CA THR A 257 -18.07 7.48 11.49
C THR A 257 -18.98 8.23 12.47
N ARG A 258 -18.48 9.27 13.15
CA ARG A 258 -19.26 10.13 14.08
C ARG A 258 -20.48 10.82 13.45
N CYS A 259 -20.64 10.72 12.13
CA CYS A 259 -21.83 11.19 11.45
C CYS A 259 -23.06 10.33 11.75
N ASP A 260 -22.87 9.10 12.23
CA ASP A 260 -23.92 8.15 12.62
C ASP A 260 -24.98 7.97 11.52
N ILE A 261 -24.50 7.61 10.33
CA ILE A 261 -25.34 7.32 9.16
C ILE A 261 -24.87 6.03 8.49
N SER A 262 -25.82 5.35 7.83
CA SER A 262 -25.55 4.25 6.93
C SER A 262 -25.69 4.71 5.48
N VAL A 263 -24.95 4.09 4.56
CA VAL A 263 -25.18 4.32 3.14
C VAL A 263 -26.56 3.79 2.71
N PRO A 264 -27.28 4.46 1.78
CA PRO A 264 -28.64 4.05 1.39
C PRO A 264 -28.80 2.65 0.79
N CYS A 265 -27.75 2.09 0.18
CA CYS A 265 -27.82 0.83 -0.57
C CYS A 265 -27.41 -0.41 0.24
N TRP A 266 -26.85 -0.23 1.44
CA TRP A 266 -26.32 -1.31 2.27
C TRP A 266 -26.19 -0.86 3.71
N SER A 267 -26.45 -1.76 4.67
CA SER A 267 -26.29 -1.48 6.10
C SER A 267 -24.80 -1.45 6.48
N SER A 268 -24.11 -0.35 6.19
CA SER A 268 -22.71 -0.13 6.57
C SER A 268 -22.47 1.30 7.01
N ASP A 269 -21.66 1.45 8.04
CA ASP A 269 -21.22 2.73 8.60
C ASP A 269 -20.60 3.61 7.52
N ALA A 270 -21.09 4.83 7.37
CA ALA A 270 -20.47 5.83 6.50
C ALA A 270 -19.45 6.68 7.26
N THR A 271 -18.56 7.33 6.52
CA THR A 271 -17.62 8.29 7.08
C THR A 271 -17.84 9.68 6.47
N ASN A 272 -17.64 10.72 7.26
CA ASN A 272 -17.53 12.10 6.78
C ASN A 272 -16.20 12.69 7.25
N LEU A 273 -15.81 13.87 6.74
CA LEU A 273 -14.56 14.52 7.14
C LEU A 273 -14.75 15.35 8.41
N TYR A 274 -13.79 15.20 9.32
CA TYR A 274 -13.70 15.94 10.57
C TYR A 274 -12.33 16.59 10.67
N ARG A 275 -12.23 17.60 11.52
CA ARG A 275 -10.99 18.30 11.86
C ARG A 275 -10.86 18.47 13.36
N CYS A 276 -9.64 18.37 13.86
CA CYS A 276 -9.22 18.74 15.21
C CYS A 276 -7.82 19.35 15.17
N ASP A 277 -7.36 19.93 16.29
CA ASP A 277 -5.96 20.29 16.43
C ASP A 277 -5.07 19.05 16.65
N GLY A 278 -3.75 19.22 16.64
CA GLY A 278 -2.79 18.13 16.87
C GLY A 278 -2.88 17.45 18.25
N GLN A 279 -3.74 17.93 19.15
CA GLN A 279 -4.02 17.35 20.46
C GLN A 279 -5.45 16.77 20.54
N GLY A 280 -6.20 16.76 19.44
CA GLY A 280 -7.56 16.22 19.38
C GLY A 280 -8.66 17.16 19.86
N ARG A 281 -8.32 18.42 20.19
CA ARG A 281 -9.30 19.42 20.65
C ARG A 281 -9.99 20.08 19.45
N TYR A 282 -11.07 20.82 19.73
CA TYR A 282 -11.83 21.57 18.73
C TYR A 282 -12.38 20.70 17.59
N LEU A 283 -12.74 19.47 17.93
CA LEU A 283 -13.32 18.51 16.99
C LEU A 283 -14.55 19.10 16.30
N ARG A 284 -14.56 19.09 14.96
CA ARG A 284 -15.70 19.55 14.15
C ARG A 284 -15.88 18.75 12.88
N ARG A 285 -17.13 18.57 12.46
CA ARG A 285 -17.50 17.99 11.15
C ARG A 285 -17.34 19.05 10.06
N LEU A 286 -16.80 18.66 8.90
CA LEU A 286 -16.53 19.56 7.76
C LEU A 286 -17.53 19.43 6.61
N GLY A 287 -18.20 18.28 6.49
CA GLY A 287 -19.20 18.01 5.46
C GLY A 287 -20.34 17.15 5.98
N TYR A 288 -21.51 17.25 5.35
CA TYR A 288 -22.73 16.52 5.71
C TYR A 288 -23.14 15.64 4.52
N ASP A 289 -22.19 14.83 4.04
CA ASP A 289 -22.38 13.98 2.87
C ASP A 289 -23.29 12.79 3.24
N GLN A 290 -24.19 12.42 2.31
CA GLN A 290 -25.20 11.38 2.52
C GLN A 290 -24.62 9.94 2.55
N ALA A 291 -23.37 9.77 2.12
CA ALA A 291 -22.66 8.50 2.10
C ALA A 291 -21.19 8.73 2.50
N HIS A 292 -20.27 7.92 2.00
CA HIS A 292 -18.86 8.00 2.38
C HIS A 292 -18.09 9.18 1.77
N THR A 293 -17.33 9.85 2.62
CA THR A 293 -16.18 10.67 2.24
C THR A 293 -14.91 10.09 2.85
N LEU A 294 -13.88 9.91 2.01
CA LEU A 294 -12.75 9.05 2.30
C LEU A 294 -11.40 9.66 1.86
N TYR A 295 -10.37 9.32 2.62
CA TYR A 295 -8.95 9.52 2.28
C TYR A 295 -8.61 10.96 1.90
N PRO A 296 -8.80 11.93 2.82
CA PRO A 296 -8.43 13.32 2.57
C PRO A 296 -6.92 13.44 2.39
N GLN A 297 -6.47 14.26 1.43
CA GLN A 297 -5.07 14.65 1.25
C GLN A 297 -4.97 16.14 0.92
N LEU A 298 -3.95 16.82 1.44
CA LEU A 298 -3.68 18.22 1.11
C LEU A 298 -3.08 18.32 -0.30
N LEU A 299 -3.63 19.19 -1.14
CA LEU A 299 -3.06 19.58 -2.44
C LEU A 299 -2.06 20.72 -2.26
N HIS A 300 -1.15 20.88 -3.23
CA HIS A 300 -0.15 21.98 -3.22
C HIS A 300 -0.77 23.39 -3.26
N ASP A 301 -2.04 23.51 -3.66
CA ASP A 301 -2.78 24.79 -3.65
C ASP A 301 -3.55 25.04 -2.34
N GLY A 302 -3.34 24.21 -1.32
CA GLY A 302 -3.93 24.35 0.02
C GLY A 302 -5.32 23.74 0.17
N ARG A 303 -5.94 23.23 -0.91
CA ARG A 303 -7.23 22.55 -0.82
C ARG A 303 -7.06 21.09 -0.38
N ILE A 304 -8.13 20.51 0.14
CA ILE A 304 -8.19 19.10 0.51
C ILE A 304 -8.86 18.34 -0.62
N VAL A 305 -8.17 17.36 -1.23
CA VAL A 305 -8.75 16.41 -2.17
C VAL A 305 -9.21 15.15 -1.42
N TYR A 306 -10.34 14.58 -1.83
CA TYR A 306 -10.89 13.37 -1.23
C TYR A 306 -11.80 12.62 -2.21
N THR A 307 -12.03 11.34 -1.96
CA THR A 307 -13.06 10.57 -2.68
C THR A 307 -14.39 10.74 -1.96
N ARG A 308 -15.43 11.13 -2.69
CA ARG A 308 -16.81 11.21 -2.20
C ARG A 308 -17.68 10.19 -2.94
N TRP A 309 -18.46 9.44 -2.17
CA TRP A 309 -19.61 8.68 -2.62
C TRP A 309 -20.83 9.59 -2.57
N GLU A 310 -21.46 9.85 -3.72
CA GLU A 310 -22.66 10.68 -3.76
C GLU A 310 -23.75 10.10 -4.67
N TYR A 311 -24.94 9.89 -4.10
CA TYR A 311 -26.16 9.62 -4.87
C TYR A 311 -26.78 10.94 -5.36
N ASN A 312 -26.75 11.17 -6.66
CA ASN A 312 -27.25 12.39 -7.31
C ASN A 312 -27.70 12.11 -8.75
N ASP A 313 -28.67 11.21 -8.92
CA ASP A 313 -29.25 10.79 -10.20
C ASP A 313 -28.27 10.29 -11.27
N ARG A 314 -27.03 9.96 -10.85
CA ARG A 314 -26.04 9.26 -11.65
C ARG A 314 -26.18 7.75 -11.49
N VAL A 315 -25.58 7.02 -12.42
CA VAL A 315 -25.48 5.55 -12.36
C VAL A 315 -24.83 5.15 -11.03
N SER A 316 -25.62 4.53 -10.13
CA SER A 316 -25.26 4.17 -8.75
C SER A 316 -23.86 3.54 -8.63
N GLY A 317 -23.49 2.66 -9.57
CA GLY A 317 -22.18 2.03 -9.54
C GLY A 317 -21.00 2.90 -9.96
N LYS A 318 -21.14 4.20 -10.24
CA LYS A 318 -20.09 5.08 -10.83
C LYS A 318 -19.93 6.42 -10.07
N VAL A 319 -20.32 6.45 -8.81
CA VAL A 319 -20.50 7.67 -8.00
C VAL A 319 -19.34 8.03 -7.07
N HIS A 320 -18.21 7.33 -7.18
CA HIS A 320 -17.06 7.47 -6.28
C HIS A 320 -15.94 8.30 -6.91
N LYS A 321 -16.07 9.62 -6.84
CA LYS A 321 -15.23 10.56 -7.62
C LYS A 321 -14.49 11.52 -6.71
N LEU A 322 -13.59 12.30 -7.30
CA LEU A 322 -12.76 13.22 -6.54
C LEU A 322 -13.47 14.56 -6.37
N PHE A 323 -13.49 15.03 -5.13
CA PHE A 323 -13.94 16.35 -4.73
C PHE A 323 -12.80 17.10 -4.06
N VAL A 324 -12.95 18.41 -3.97
CA VAL A 324 -12.07 19.28 -3.20
C VAL A 324 -12.86 20.24 -2.32
N MET A 325 -12.25 20.67 -1.23
CA MET A 325 -12.76 21.71 -0.34
C MET A 325 -11.62 22.54 0.26
N ASN A 326 -11.94 23.68 0.85
CA ASN A 326 -11.01 24.40 1.72
C ASN A 326 -10.79 23.60 3.04
N PRO A 327 -9.65 23.77 3.74
CA PRO A 327 -9.39 23.08 5.01
C PRO A 327 -10.41 23.35 6.13
N ASP A 328 -11.29 24.33 5.95
CA ASP A 328 -12.38 24.64 6.87
C ASP A 328 -13.74 24.01 6.53
N GLY A 329 -13.81 23.24 5.45
CA GLY A 329 -15.03 22.59 4.95
C GLY A 329 -15.82 23.42 3.94
N THR A 330 -15.43 24.67 3.67
CA THR A 330 -16.10 25.54 2.70
C THR A 330 -15.69 25.21 1.26
N ALA A 331 -16.44 25.75 0.29
CA ALA A 331 -16.15 25.65 -1.15
C ALA A 331 -16.00 24.21 -1.66
N GLN A 332 -16.84 23.30 -1.17
CA GLN A 332 -16.88 21.93 -1.67
C GLN A 332 -17.31 21.93 -3.14
N ILE A 333 -16.49 21.35 -4.01
CA ILE A 333 -16.74 21.27 -5.44
C ILE A 333 -16.10 20.02 -6.02
N GLU A 334 -16.60 19.58 -7.17
CA GLU A 334 -15.94 18.56 -7.96
C GLU A 334 -14.47 18.91 -8.22
N PHE A 335 -13.61 17.89 -8.10
CA PHE A 335 -12.25 17.92 -8.59
C PHE A 335 -12.12 17.22 -9.95
N TYR A 336 -12.61 15.98 -10.04
CA TYR A 336 -12.54 15.18 -11.25
C TYR A 336 -13.57 14.06 -11.27
N GLY A 337 -14.19 13.90 -12.43
CA GLY A 337 -14.86 12.71 -12.89
C GLY A 337 -16.30 12.56 -12.42
N ASN A 338 -16.89 13.64 -11.89
CA ASN A 338 -18.25 13.62 -11.38
C ASN A 338 -19.28 13.33 -12.49
N ASN A 339 -18.94 13.59 -13.76
CA ASN A 339 -19.71 13.18 -14.93
C ASN A 339 -19.01 12.09 -15.75
N SER A 340 -18.18 11.25 -15.13
CA SER A 340 -17.46 10.17 -15.81
C SER A 340 -18.05 8.79 -15.56
N HIS A 341 -18.12 7.99 -16.62
CA HIS A 341 -18.39 6.57 -16.52
C HIS A 341 -17.17 5.73 -16.14
N THR A 342 -15.97 6.16 -16.52
CA THR A 342 -14.72 5.42 -16.26
C THR A 342 -13.60 6.34 -15.76
N PRO A 343 -12.66 5.84 -14.91
CA PRO A 343 -12.75 4.65 -14.08
C PRO A 343 -13.98 4.68 -13.18
N ARG A 344 -14.46 3.50 -12.76
CA ARG A 344 -15.72 3.38 -12.00
C ARG A 344 -15.66 4.12 -10.66
N SER A 345 -14.53 3.97 -9.96
CA SER A 345 -14.19 4.73 -8.76
C SER A 345 -12.78 5.29 -8.91
N ILE A 346 -12.52 6.45 -8.30
CA ILE A 346 -11.18 7.03 -8.18
C ILE A 346 -10.87 7.20 -6.70
N ILE A 347 -9.82 6.52 -6.23
CA ILE A 347 -9.49 6.41 -4.80
C ILE A 347 -8.02 6.75 -4.54
N HIS A 348 -7.68 7.03 -3.28
CA HIS A 348 -6.29 7.24 -2.82
C HIS A 348 -5.53 8.34 -3.59
N ALA A 349 -6.21 9.45 -3.89
CA ALA A 349 -5.60 10.61 -4.54
C ALA A 349 -4.45 11.17 -3.71
N ARG A 350 -3.25 11.36 -4.29
CA ARG A 350 -2.09 12.01 -3.67
C ARG A 350 -1.44 13.01 -4.63
N PRO A 351 -1.11 14.24 -4.21
CA PRO A 351 -0.46 15.20 -5.09
C PRO A 351 0.94 14.73 -5.51
N ILE A 352 1.34 15.03 -6.74
CA ILE A 352 2.70 14.76 -7.25
C ILE A 352 3.55 16.00 -7.03
N PRO A 353 4.65 15.94 -6.23
CA PRO A 353 5.51 17.08 -5.95
C PRO A 353 5.98 17.83 -7.20
N GLY A 354 6.04 19.17 -7.13
CA GLY A 354 6.49 20.02 -8.24
C GLY A 354 5.52 20.09 -9.42
N SER A 355 4.26 19.71 -9.24
CA SER A 355 3.25 19.75 -10.31
C SER A 355 1.83 19.90 -9.75
N GLN A 356 0.87 20.24 -10.61
CA GLN A 356 -0.57 20.22 -10.30
C GLN A 356 -1.22 18.84 -10.55
N ARG A 357 -0.42 17.80 -10.79
CA ARG A 357 -0.91 16.44 -11.08
C ARG A 357 -1.13 15.66 -9.80
N VAL A 358 -2.01 14.68 -9.87
CA VAL A 358 -2.36 13.80 -8.75
C VAL A 358 -2.16 12.35 -9.17
N LEU A 359 -1.57 11.53 -8.31
CA LEU A 359 -1.54 10.08 -8.44
C LEU A 359 -2.82 9.52 -7.82
N VAL A 360 -3.49 8.61 -8.51
CA VAL A 360 -4.77 8.03 -8.09
C VAL A 360 -4.79 6.53 -8.36
N ILE A 361 -5.74 5.83 -7.76
CA ILE A 361 -6.08 4.45 -8.12
C ILE A 361 -7.43 4.46 -8.81
N GLY A 362 -7.46 4.03 -10.07
CA GLY A 362 -8.70 3.70 -10.78
C GLY A 362 -9.20 2.33 -10.32
N SER A 363 -10.37 2.30 -9.69
CA SER A 363 -10.90 1.15 -8.96
C SER A 363 -12.34 0.80 -9.39
N GLY A 364 -12.85 -0.32 -8.88
CA GLY A 364 -14.23 -0.77 -9.04
C GLY A 364 -15.18 -0.18 -7.99
N HIS A 365 -16.45 -0.56 -8.05
CA HIS A 365 -17.47 -0.16 -7.06
C HIS A 365 -17.56 -1.17 -5.90
N HIS A 366 -17.61 -2.47 -6.24
CA HIS A 366 -17.59 -3.59 -5.30
C HIS A 366 -16.25 -4.32 -5.31
N THR A 367 -15.20 -3.63 -4.89
CA THR A 367 -13.84 -4.17 -4.82
C THR A 367 -13.22 -3.84 -3.48
N ASP A 368 -12.11 -4.50 -3.16
CA ASP A 368 -11.16 -4.02 -2.16
C ASP A 368 -10.58 -2.64 -2.57
N GLN A 369 -9.77 -2.02 -1.69
CA GLN A 369 -9.01 -0.80 -1.98
C GLN A 369 -7.85 -1.06 -2.95
N SER A 370 -8.15 -1.67 -4.10
CA SER A 370 -7.20 -2.02 -5.15
C SER A 370 -7.64 -1.44 -6.50
N GLY A 371 -6.74 -1.46 -7.47
CA GLY A 371 -7.03 -0.97 -8.82
C GLY A 371 -5.77 -0.70 -9.62
N LYS A 372 -5.92 0.06 -10.70
CA LYS A 372 -4.79 0.47 -11.54
C LYS A 372 -4.25 1.80 -11.05
N LEU A 373 -2.93 1.88 -10.90
CA LEU A 373 -2.24 3.11 -10.55
C LEU A 373 -2.22 4.05 -11.76
N MET A 374 -2.69 5.27 -11.57
CA MET A 374 -2.90 6.24 -12.63
C MET A 374 -2.40 7.62 -12.21
N ARG A 375 -1.93 8.40 -13.18
CA ARG A 375 -1.62 9.82 -13.05
C ARG A 375 -2.77 10.61 -13.65
N LEU A 376 -3.21 11.66 -12.95
CA LEU A 376 -4.27 12.57 -13.34
C LEU A 376 -3.71 13.99 -13.54
N ASP A 377 -3.95 14.56 -14.71
CA ASP A 377 -3.62 15.93 -15.10
C ASP A 377 -4.87 16.72 -15.52
N ARG A 378 -5.40 17.53 -14.59
CA ARG A 378 -6.65 18.29 -14.79
C ARG A 378 -6.55 19.38 -15.86
N SER A 379 -5.34 19.79 -16.25
CA SER A 379 -5.18 20.77 -17.34
C SER A 379 -5.64 20.22 -18.70
N LYS A 380 -5.78 18.90 -18.81
CA LYS A 380 -6.24 18.21 -20.03
C LYS A 380 -7.73 17.91 -20.03
N GLY A 381 -8.43 18.19 -18.92
CA GLY A 381 -9.85 17.91 -18.75
C GLY A 381 -10.17 17.36 -17.36
N THR A 382 -11.46 17.29 -17.05
CA THR A 382 -11.94 16.88 -15.71
C THR A 382 -12.89 15.69 -15.76
N GLN A 383 -13.14 15.12 -16.94
CA GLN A 383 -14.12 14.05 -17.14
C GLN A 383 -13.57 12.91 -17.99
N GLU A 384 -14.25 11.78 -17.91
CA GLU A 384 -13.93 10.49 -18.51
C GLU A 384 -12.45 10.12 -18.42
N ASP A 385 -11.78 10.01 -19.57
CA ASP A 385 -10.39 9.65 -19.76
C ASP A 385 -9.42 10.85 -19.80
N GLN A 386 -9.95 12.07 -19.83
CA GLN A 386 -9.17 13.26 -20.08
C GLN A 386 -8.13 13.49 -18.97
N GLY A 387 -6.86 13.46 -19.34
CA GLY A 387 -5.77 13.67 -18.39
C GLY A 387 -5.42 12.46 -17.52
N LEU A 388 -6.06 11.31 -17.73
CA LEU A 388 -5.71 10.06 -17.08
C LEU A 388 -4.68 9.25 -17.87
N GLU A 389 -3.71 8.68 -17.16
CA GLU A 389 -2.65 7.86 -17.74
C GLU A 389 -2.24 6.76 -16.76
N TYR A 390 -2.03 5.54 -17.23
CA TYR A 390 -1.42 4.50 -16.41
C TYR A 390 0.05 4.83 -16.14
N VAL A 391 0.60 4.41 -15.01
CA VAL A 391 2.02 4.67 -14.67
C VAL A 391 2.93 3.43 -14.72
N ALA A 392 2.36 2.24 -14.85
CA ALA A 392 3.10 0.97 -14.85
C ALA A 392 2.43 -0.09 -15.76
N PRO A 393 2.78 -0.16 -17.06
CA PRO A 393 3.65 0.77 -17.79
C PRO A 393 2.96 2.13 -18.05
N VAL A 394 3.76 3.13 -18.38
CA VAL A 394 3.25 4.45 -18.78
C VAL A 394 2.56 4.34 -20.14
N ARG A 395 1.25 4.61 -20.18
CA ARG A 395 0.46 4.64 -21.41
C ARG A 395 -0.89 5.34 -21.17
N PRO A 396 -1.55 5.87 -22.22
CA PRO A 396 -2.86 6.48 -22.09
C PRO A 396 -3.86 5.57 -21.37
N PHE A 397 -4.75 6.17 -20.58
CA PHE A 397 -5.92 5.44 -20.10
C PHE A 397 -6.90 5.27 -21.25
N GLU A 398 -7.24 4.02 -21.54
CA GLU A 398 -8.26 3.68 -22.51
C GLU A 398 -9.50 3.20 -21.73
N PRO A 399 -10.63 3.93 -21.81
CA PRO A 399 -11.90 3.45 -21.29
C PRO A 399 -12.24 2.09 -21.87
N ASN A 400 -12.82 1.21 -21.05
CA ASN A 400 -13.48 0.02 -21.59
C ASN A 400 -14.73 0.48 -22.37
N VAL A 401 -14.58 0.68 -23.68
CA VAL A 401 -15.69 0.93 -24.60
C VAL A 401 -16.34 -0.43 -24.91
N GLY A 402 -17.03 -1.03 -23.95
CA GLY A 402 -17.54 -2.40 -24.06
C GLY A 402 -18.87 -2.61 -23.35
N SER A 403 -19.92 -2.75 -24.17
CA SER A 403 -21.32 -3.14 -23.92
C SER A 403 -22.06 -2.39 -22.81
N THR A 404 -22.85 -1.39 -23.24
CA THR A 404 -24.09 -0.95 -22.58
C THR A 404 -24.98 -2.12 -22.21
#